data_AF-A0AAW9ZIG6-F1
#
_entry.id   AF-A0AAW9ZIG6-F1
#
_cell.length_a   1.000
_cell.length_b   1.000
_cell.length_c   1.000
_cell.angle_alpha   90.00
_cell.angle_beta   90.00
_cell.angle_gamma   90.00
#
_symmetry.space_group_name_H-M   'P 1'
#
loop_
_entity.id
_entity.type
_entity.pdbx_description
1 polymer ?
#
loop_
_entity_poly.entity_id
_entity_poly.type
_entity_poly.pdbx_seq_one_letter_code
_entity_poly.pdbx_strand_id
1 'polypeptide(L)'
;MDNAHLTAYDPDTQGQYYVIDTTIDPFQTANIPAMNGRQGDTMRRVSLAIVDDDHPHDMTNSTIELRGQDASGVVKVSDIVLNWVSREGGLLVFGIPAPFYKNAGQYQHAYFVINDKDSAGNTTSTSTININFSVAENGIDVSDVDSTIYISSVDRMLQTAKDRIEAVKIAGENASAIVKGYQDSIKSGDFPAKADDNTWTGHNSFKAITVESLDNKQLSAVSNNVTTAQATANSASLQAVSNSVSISNHADSIAANSTAISSVNDRFGIDETNASTVSTAVSNHTESISSLSAAVDDMPEDLTDSLNAVSNSVTTLSHSVSNFNNSVTVSLANMSIAVENASDMTQSVNDINQSVVAMNKQLSDVSDTADTASNHINSLFSAVTALVNTINQNIDNKKLDGNNINAPML
;
A
#
# COMPACT_ATOMS: atom_id res chain seq x y z
N MET A 1 14.24 -18.96 131.38
CA MET A 1 13.55 -19.51 132.57
C MET A 1 12.43 -20.36 132.05
N ASP A 2 12.39 -21.65 132.39
CA ASP A 2 11.36 -22.60 131.94
C ASP A 2 9.95 -22.06 132.27
N ASN A 3 8.98 -22.19 131.37
CA ASN A 3 7.60 -21.79 131.63
C ASN A 3 7.04 -22.52 132.88
N ALA A 4 7.60 -23.66 133.27
CA ALA A 4 7.27 -24.42 134.48
C ALA A 4 7.46 -23.64 135.80
N HIS A 5 8.21 -22.53 135.80
CA HIS A 5 8.40 -21.67 136.98
C HIS A 5 7.51 -20.43 137.01
N LEU A 6 6.68 -20.22 135.97
CA LEU A 6 5.76 -19.10 135.87
C LEU A 6 4.44 -19.41 136.56
N THR A 7 3.77 -18.40 137.10
CA THR A 7 2.46 -18.59 137.72
C THR A 7 1.42 -18.78 136.62
N ALA A 8 0.83 -19.98 136.52
CA ALA A 8 -0.18 -20.28 135.52
C ALA A 8 -1.50 -19.56 135.82
N TYR A 9 -2.14 -19.03 134.78
CA TYR A 9 -3.51 -18.54 134.83
C TYR A 9 -4.32 -19.13 133.67
N ASP A 10 -5.62 -19.28 133.89
CA ASP A 10 -6.56 -19.60 132.81
C ASP A 10 -7.08 -18.27 132.25
N PRO A 11 -6.83 -17.96 130.96
CA PRO A 11 -7.27 -16.71 130.35
C PRO A 11 -8.79 -16.63 130.28
N ASP A 12 -9.32 -15.43 130.42
CA ASP A 12 -10.74 -15.17 130.19
C ASP A 12 -11.13 -15.53 128.76
N THR A 13 -12.40 -15.91 128.58
CA THR A 13 -12.93 -16.27 127.27
C THR A 13 -14.06 -15.32 126.88
N GLN A 14 -13.92 -14.72 125.70
CA GLN A 14 -14.97 -13.92 125.08
C GLN A 14 -15.55 -14.71 123.91
N GLY A 15 -16.65 -15.41 124.18
CA GLY A 15 -17.22 -16.37 123.24
C GLY A 15 -16.26 -17.53 122.96
N GLN A 16 -15.77 -17.63 121.73
CA GLN A 16 -14.83 -18.69 121.29
C GLN A 16 -13.36 -18.27 121.33
N TYR A 17 -13.06 -17.03 121.70
CA TYR A 17 -11.71 -16.47 121.70
C TYR A 17 -11.11 -16.52 123.10
N TYR A 18 -9.87 -16.98 123.19
CA TYR A 18 -9.05 -16.82 124.39
C TYR A 18 -8.54 -15.39 124.42
N VAL A 19 -8.85 -14.66 125.49
CA VAL A 19 -8.40 -13.29 125.70
C VAL A 19 -6.97 -13.33 126.22
N ILE A 20 -6.06 -12.78 125.44
CA ILE A 20 -4.64 -12.74 125.74
C ILE A 20 -4.23 -11.29 125.89
N ASP A 21 -3.98 -10.90 127.13
CA ASP A 21 -3.54 -9.54 127.46
C ASP A 21 -2.04 -9.40 127.27
N THR A 22 -1.62 -8.40 126.51
CA THR A 22 -0.21 -8.13 126.23
C THR A 22 0.51 -7.35 127.33
N THR A 23 -0.23 -6.77 128.29
CA THR A 23 0.32 -6.02 129.44
C THR A 23 0.52 -6.88 130.69
N ILE A 24 0.13 -8.16 130.62
CA ILE A 24 0.20 -9.08 131.76
C ILE A 24 1.62 -9.29 132.29
N ASP A 25 1.74 -9.61 133.58
CA ASP A 25 3.03 -9.83 134.23
C ASP A 25 3.86 -10.90 133.47
N PRO A 26 5.10 -10.59 133.05
CA PRO A 26 5.95 -11.55 132.33
C PRO A 26 6.29 -12.80 133.15
N PHE A 27 6.02 -12.82 134.45
CA PHE A 27 6.13 -14.00 135.31
C PHE A 27 4.86 -14.88 135.34
N GLN A 28 3.86 -14.57 134.53
CA GLN A 28 2.65 -15.37 134.33
C GLN A 28 2.68 -16.12 132.99
N THR A 29 1.94 -17.23 132.90
CA THR A 29 1.79 -18.02 131.67
C THR A 29 0.34 -18.42 131.44
N ALA A 30 -0.16 -18.17 130.23
CA ALA A 30 -1.55 -18.43 129.85
C ALA A 30 -1.71 -19.90 129.49
N ASN A 31 -2.62 -20.61 130.16
CA ASN A 31 -2.99 -21.95 129.77
C ASN A 31 -4.02 -21.89 128.63
N ILE A 32 -3.65 -22.30 127.41
CA ILE A 32 -4.55 -22.27 126.25
C ILE A 32 -4.84 -23.70 125.79
N PRO A 33 -5.91 -24.35 126.29
CA PRO A 33 -6.18 -25.76 125.99
C PRO A 33 -6.32 -26.07 124.49
N ALA A 34 -6.79 -25.13 123.68
CA ALA A 34 -6.92 -25.31 122.22
C ALA A 34 -5.57 -25.52 121.51
N MET A 35 -4.46 -25.07 122.12
CA MET A 35 -3.10 -25.28 121.62
C MET A 35 -2.57 -26.69 121.93
N ASN A 36 -3.16 -27.38 122.90
CA ASN A 36 -2.80 -28.78 123.14
C ASN A 36 -3.21 -29.62 121.93
N GLY A 37 -2.30 -30.47 121.46
CA GLY A 37 -2.53 -31.35 120.32
C GLY A 37 -1.90 -32.72 120.51
N ARG A 38 -2.08 -33.59 119.51
CA ARG A 38 -1.41 -34.90 119.45
C ARG A 38 -0.29 -34.87 118.44
N GLN A 39 0.67 -35.78 118.59
CA GLN A 39 1.69 -35.93 117.57
C GLN A 39 1.09 -36.17 116.18
N GLY A 40 1.55 -35.41 115.19
CA GLY A 40 1.05 -35.47 113.81
C GLY A 40 -0.12 -34.53 113.50
N ASP A 41 -0.69 -33.85 114.51
CA ASP A 41 -1.65 -32.76 114.26
C ASP A 41 -1.00 -31.69 113.36
N THR A 42 -1.78 -31.09 112.48
CA THR A 42 -1.32 -30.02 111.60
C THR A 42 -2.38 -28.94 111.47
N MET A 43 -1.93 -27.69 111.40
CA MET A 43 -2.77 -26.51 111.20
C MET A 43 -3.92 -26.40 112.21
N ARG A 44 -3.64 -26.78 113.46
CA ARG A 44 -4.61 -26.68 114.55
C ARG A 44 -4.97 -25.21 114.77
N ARG A 45 -6.27 -24.93 114.86
CA ARG A 45 -6.81 -23.57 114.86
C ARG A 45 -7.00 -23.07 116.28
N VAL A 46 -6.45 -21.90 116.57
CA VAL A 46 -6.53 -21.26 117.88
C VAL A 46 -7.09 -19.86 117.68
N SER A 47 -8.28 -19.63 118.21
CA SER A 47 -8.95 -18.33 118.12
C SER A 47 -8.48 -17.46 119.28
N LEU A 48 -7.83 -16.34 118.96
CA LEU A 48 -7.23 -15.43 119.94
C LEU A 48 -7.88 -14.05 119.83
N ALA A 49 -8.14 -13.45 120.98
CA ALA A 49 -8.46 -12.04 121.12
C ALA A 49 -7.29 -11.38 121.86
N ILE A 50 -6.56 -10.51 121.17
CA ILE A 50 -5.43 -9.79 121.72
C ILE A 50 -5.94 -8.47 122.32
N VAL A 51 -5.59 -8.22 123.58
CA VAL A 51 -6.01 -7.02 124.32
C VAL A 51 -4.82 -6.39 125.04
N ASP A 52 -4.92 -5.09 125.36
CA ASP A 52 -4.02 -4.37 126.27
C ASP A 52 -4.86 -3.79 127.41
N ASP A 53 -4.59 -4.16 128.66
CA ASP A 53 -5.34 -3.70 129.85
C ASP A 53 -6.88 -3.75 129.61
N ASP A 54 -7.39 -4.93 129.25
CA ASP A 54 -8.80 -5.22 128.90
C ASP A 54 -9.39 -4.50 127.65
N HIS A 55 -8.59 -3.77 126.87
CA HIS A 55 -9.04 -3.12 125.62
C HIS A 55 -8.51 -3.84 124.37
N PRO A 56 -9.29 -3.97 123.27
CA PRO A 56 -8.80 -4.62 122.05
C PRO A 56 -7.51 -3.99 121.49
N HIS A 57 -6.51 -4.82 121.19
CA HIS A 57 -5.25 -4.41 120.58
C HIS A 57 -5.36 -4.42 119.05
N ASP A 58 -5.09 -3.29 118.39
CA ASP A 58 -5.16 -3.17 116.92
C ASP A 58 -3.97 -3.84 116.24
N MET A 59 -4.24 -4.91 115.49
CA MET A 59 -3.25 -5.71 114.77
C MET A 59 -3.07 -5.31 113.29
N THR A 60 -3.51 -4.11 112.87
CA THR A 60 -3.45 -3.66 111.47
C THR A 60 -2.03 -3.54 110.95
N ASN A 61 -1.13 -2.98 111.76
CA ASN A 61 0.29 -2.85 111.43
C ASN A 61 1.18 -3.84 112.20
N SER A 62 0.57 -4.87 112.78
CA SER A 62 1.26 -5.81 113.65
C SER A 62 1.25 -7.21 113.05
N THR A 63 2.28 -7.97 113.39
CA THR A 63 2.36 -9.40 113.11
C THR A 63 2.42 -10.16 114.40
N ILE A 64 1.81 -11.35 114.41
CA ILE A 64 1.88 -12.27 115.53
C ILE A 64 2.69 -13.49 115.14
N GLU A 65 3.64 -13.84 115.98
CA GLU A 65 4.46 -15.04 115.83
C GLU A 65 4.28 -15.93 117.04
N LEU A 66 4.07 -17.22 116.80
CA LEU A 66 4.25 -18.24 117.81
C LEU A 66 5.71 -18.68 117.82
N ARG A 67 6.38 -18.47 118.95
CA ARG A 67 7.72 -18.99 119.19
C ARG A 67 7.66 -20.02 120.30
N GLY A 68 8.25 -21.18 120.06
CA GLY A 68 8.28 -22.23 121.05
C GLY A 68 9.52 -23.08 120.95
N GLN A 69 9.98 -23.55 122.11
CA GLN A 69 10.97 -24.61 122.25
C GLN A 69 10.24 -25.85 122.76
N ASP A 70 10.21 -26.89 121.93
CA ASP A 70 9.49 -28.12 122.27
C ASP A 70 10.17 -28.92 123.39
N ALA A 71 9.55 -30.03 123.79
CA ALA A 71 10.06 -30.87 124.89
C ALA A 71 11.50 -31.38 124.69
N SER A 72 11.97 -31.48 123.44
CA SER A 72 13.34 -31.92 123.10
C SER A 72 14.30 -30.75 122.88
N GLY A 73 13.88 -29.52 123.16
CA GLY A 73 14.71 -28.32 123.02
C GLY A 73 14.74 -27.73 121.60
N VAL A 74 13.88 -28.16 120.67
CA VAL A 74 13.91 -27.67 119.29
C VAL A 74 13.06 -26.42 119.13
N VAL A 75 13.68 -25.36 118.61
CA VAL A 75 13.02 -24.07 118.36
C VAL A 75 12.16 -24.13 117.11
N LYS A 76 10.94 -23.60 117.24
CA LYS A 76 9.96 -23.50 116.17
C LYS A 76 9.39 -22.10 116.17
N VAL A 77 9.31 -21.53 114.98
CA VAL A 77 8.74 -20.20 114.76
C VAL A 77 7.68 -20.32 113.67
N SER A 78 6.50 -19.79 113.96
CA SER A 78 5.41 -19.70 113.00
C SER A 78 4.81 -18.30 113.01
N ASP A 79 4.55 -17.77 111.84
CA ASP A 79 3.83 -16.51 111.59
C ASP A 79 2.45 -16.79 110.95
N ILE A 80 1.96 -18.04 111.05
CA ILE A 80 0.83 -18.51 110.25
C ILE A 80 -0.49 -18.08 110.88
N VAL A 81 -1.00 -16.95 110.44
CA VAL A 81 -2.39 -16.56 110.66
C VAL A 81 -3.26 -17.13 109.55
N LEU A 82 -4.16 -18.05 109.91
CA LEU A 82 -5.08 -18.68 108.97
C LEU A 82 -6.18 -17.73 108.52
N ASN A 83 -6.66 -16.91 109.45
CA ASN A 83 -7.69 -15.92 109.18
C ASN A 83 -7.57 -14.74 110.14
N TRP A 84 -7.62 -13.54 109.60
CA TRP A 84 -7.78 -12.31 110.37
C TRP A 84 -9.28 -12.01 110.45
N VAL A 85 -9.87 -12.17 111.63
CA VAL A 85 -11.31 -11.97 111.82
C VAL A 85 -11.63 -10.49 111.96
N SER A 86 -10.84 -9.79 112.77
CA SER A 86 -10.83 -8.33 112.86
C SER A 86 -9.43 -7.88 113.25
N ARG A 87 -8.76 -7.14 112.38
CA ARG A 87 -7.43 -6.60 112.69
C ARG A 87 -7.51 -5.51 113.74
N GLU A 88 -8.38 -4.52 113.55
CA GLU A 88 -8.61 -3.42 114.49
C GLU A 88 -9.11 -3.89 115.86
N GLY A 89 -9.85 -5.01 115.90
CA GLY A 89 -10.34 -5.60 117.15
C GLY A 89 -9.44 -6.68 117.77
N GLY A 90 -8.24 -6.91 117.27
CA GLY A 90 -7.31 -7.90 117.82
C GLY A 90 -7.76 -9.37 117.68
N LEU A 91 -8.70 -9.68 116.77
CA LEU A 91 -9.28 -11.01 116.62
C LEU A 91 -8.67 -11.79 115.46
N LEU A 92 -8.09 -12.94 115.74
CA LEU A 92 -7.49 -13.81 114.71
C LEU A 92 -7.67 -15.30 115.00
N VAL A 93 -7.50 -16.10 113.95
CA VAL A 93 -7.35 -17.55 114.03
C VAL A 93 -5.91 -17.90 113.66
N PHE A 94 -5.12 -18.28 114.65
CA PHE A 94 -3.75 -18.72 114.47
C PHE A 94 -3.73 -20.20 114.09
N GLY A 95 -2.91 -20.57 113.10
CA GLY A 95 -2.73 -21.94 112.67
C GLY A 95 -1.41 -22.49 113.17
N ILE A 96 -1.46 -23.50 114.04
CA ILE A 96 -0.24 -24.15 114.54
C ILE A 96 0.17 -25.25 113.56
N PRO A 97 1.30 -25.13 112.85
CA PRO A 97 1.65 -26.05 111.78
C PRO A 97 2.19 -27.39 112.30
N ALA A 98 2.20 -28.41 111.43
CA ALA A 98 2.65 -29.76 111.76
C ALA A 98 3.96 -29.85 112.56
N PRO A 99 5.00 -29.04 112.28
CA PRO A 99 6.25 -29.09 113.03
C PRO A 99 6.07 -28.89 114.54
N PHE A 100 5.11 -28.08 114.98
CA PHE A 100 4.87 -27.82 116.41
C PHE A 100 4.31 -29.05 117.15
N TYR A 101 3.72 -30.01 116.44
CA TYR A 101 3.19 -31.25 117.01
C TYR A 101 4.09 -32.46 116.72
N LYS A 102 5.39 -32.27 116.48
CA LYS A 102 6.31 -33.40 116.22
C LYS A 102 6.78 -34.12 117.50
N ASN A 103 7.17 -33.37 118.53
CA ASN A 103 7.68 -33.95 119.79
C ASN A 103 6.59 -33.92 120.88
N ALA A 104 6.27 -35.08 121.45
CA ALA A 104 5.40 -35.19 122.60
C ALA A 104 6.06 -34.63 123.88
N GLY A 105 5.25 -34.06 124.77
CA GLY A 105 5.68 -33.45 126.03
C GLY A 105 5.24 -31.99 126.16
N GLN A 106 5.52 -31.42 127.33
CA GLN A 106 5.30 -30.00 127.60
C GLN A 106 6.30 -29.16 126.81
N TYR A 107 5.87 -28.06 126.21
CA TYR A 107 6.81 -27.07 125.67
C TYR A 107 7.63 -26.45 126.80
N GLN A 108 8.95 -26.40 126.63
CA GLN A 108 9.88 -25.82 127.60
C GLN A 108 9.67 -24.30 127.70
N HIS A 109 9.50 -23.66 126.55
CA HIS A 109 9.12 -22.27 126.44
C HIS A 109 8.17 -22.12 125.27
N ALA A 110 7.09 -21.38 125.47
CA ALA A 110 6.28 -20.90 124.37
C ALA A 110 5.75 -19.52 124.70
N TYR A 111 5.71 -18.67 123.69
CA TYR A 111 5.13 -17.35 123.79
C TYR A 111 4.68 -16.85 122.41
N PHE A 112 3.63 -16.04 122.43
CA PHE A 112 3.32 -15.20 121.28
C PHE A 112 4.16 -13.94 121.33
N VAL A 113 4.74 -13.56 120.20
CA VAL A 113 5.38 -12.27 120.00
C VAL A 113 4.49 -11.44 119.11
N ILE A 114 4.13 -10.26 119.58
CA ILE A 114 3.49 -9.25 118.75
C ILE A 114 4.56 -8.25 118.35
N ASN A 115 4.68 -8.11 117.04
CA ASN A 115 5.67 -7.29 116.38
C ASN A 115 4.91 -6.17 115.69
N ASP A 116 4.97 -4.96 116.25
CA ASP A 116 4.37 -3.79 115.63
C ASP A 116 5.30 -3.22 114.59
N LYS A 117 4.71 -2.67 113.52
CA LYS A 117 5.45 -1.87 112.56
C LYS A 117 5.14 -0.41 112.80
N ASP A 118 6.20 0.38 112.94
CA ASP A 118 6.07 1.83 112.91
C ASP A 118 5.65 2.31 111.49
N SER A 119 5.29 3.60 111.36
CA SER A 119 4.92 4.21 110.08
C SER A 119 6.05 4.21 109.03
N ALA A 120 7.28 3.85 109.40
CA ALA A 120 8.43 3.72 108.51
C ALA A 120 8.71 2.25 108.13
N GLY A 121 7.89 1.30 108.59
CA GLY A 121 7.97 -0.13 108.28
C GLY A 121 9.00 -0.90 109.12
N ASN A 122 9.57 -0.30 110.17
CA ASN A 122 10.49 -0.98 111.08
C ASN A 122 9.70 -1.79 112.11
N THR A 123 10.16 -3.01 112.36
CA THR A 123 9.53 -3.94 113.31
C THR A 123 10.09 -3.72 114.72
N THR A 124 9.23 -3.40 115.68
CA THR A 124 9.55 -3.48 117.12
C THR A 124 8.81 -4.66 117.73
N SER A 125 9.52 -5.53 118.45
CA SER A 125 8.85 -6.52 119.31
C SER A 125 8.31 -5.80 120.53
N THR A 126 7.01 -5.56 120.55
CA THR A 126 6.39 -4.69 121.54
C THR A 126 5.84 -5.48 122.72
N SER A 127 5.32 -6.69 122.48
CA SER A 127 4.72 -7.49 123.55
C SER A 127 4.98 -8.99 123.40
N THR A 128 5.22 -9.67 124.52
CA THR A 128 5.37 -11.13 124.59
C THR A 128 4.43 -11.73 125.61
N ILE A 129 3.58 -12.68 125.19
CA ILE A 129 2.69 -13.40 126.09
C ILE A 129 3.17 -14.83 126.22
N ASN A 130 3.60 -15.23 127.42
CA ASN A 130 3.94 -16.62 127.69
C ASN A 130 2.69 -17.49 127.66
N ILE A 131 2.81 -18.63 127.01
CA ILE A 131 1.72 -19.59 126.88
C ILE A 131 2.21 -20.97 127.29
N ASN A 132 1.28 -21.75 127.83
CA ASN A 132 1.52 -23.10 128.25
C ASN A 132 0.68 -24.05 127.42
N PHE A 133 1.33 -25.00 126.75
CA PHE A 133 0.66 -26.09 126.05
C PHE A 133 1.56 -27.32 125.93
N SER A 134 0.93 -28.45 125.66
CA SER A 134 1.52 -29.77 125.62
C SER A 134 1.13 -30.51 124.36
N VAL A 135 2.02 -31.37 123.91
CA VAL A 135 1.74 -32.31 122.83
C VAL A 135 1.60 -33.69 123.44
N ALA A 136 0.42 -34.28 123.34
CA ALA A 136 0.19 -35.65 123.76
C ALA A 136 0.85 -36.61 122.76
N GLU A 137 1.48 -37.65 123.30
CA GLU A 137 1.99 -38.75 122.50
C GLU A 137 0.82 -39.42 121.77
N ASN A 138 0.97 -39.63 120.46
CA ASN A 138 -0.01 -40.38 119.69
C ASN A 138 0.49 -41.82 119.59
N GLY A 139 0.03 -42.71 120.48
CA GLY A 139 0.53 -44.08 120.62
C GLY A 139 0.25 -45.05 119.45
N ILE A 140 -0.10 -44.57 118.26
CA ILE A 140 -0.51 -45.40 117.11
C ILE A 140 0.20 -45.01 115.78
N ASP A 141 0.86 -43.86 115.67
CA ASP A 141 1.50 -43.44 114.42
C ASP A 141 3.01 -43.21 114.59
N VAL A 142 3.82 -43.92 113.78
CA VAL A 142 5.27 -43.73 113.66
C VAL A 142 5.55 -42.27 113.29
N SER A 143 6.00 -41.48 114.25
CA SER A 143 6.38 -40.08 114.02
C SER A 143 7.66 -40.04 113.18
N ASP A 144 7.63 -39.35 112.03
CA ASP A 144 8.86 -38.95 111.32
C ASP A 144 9.87 -38.45 112.34
N VAL A 145 10.98 -39.16 112.39
CA VAL A 145 12.02 -39.04 113.41
C VAL A 145 12.81 -37.77 113.12
N ASP A 146 13.00 -36.98 114.17
CA ASP A 146 13.69 -35.69 114.26
C ASP A 146 12.81 -34.44 114.05
N SER A 147 12.53 -33.77 115.17
CA SER A 147 12.08 -32.37 115.15
C SER A 147 13.24 -31.50 114.69
N THR A 148 13.03 -30.75 113.61
CA THR A 148 14.02 -29.83 113.05
C THR A 148 13.61 -28.38 113.32
N ILE A 149 14.58 -27.46 113.24
CA ILE A 149 14.28 -26.03 113.30
C ILE A 149 13.34 -25.70 112.13
N TYR A 150 12.21 -25.09 112.44
CA TYR A 150 11.21 -24.69 111.45
C TYR A 150 11.02 -23.17 111.46
N ILE A 151 11.15 -22.57 110.27
CA ILE A 151 10.89 -21.15 110.00
C ILE A 151 10.06 -21.06 108.71
N SER A 152 8.77 -20.76 108.83
CA SER A 152 7.80 -20.74 107.73
C SER A 152 8.14 -19.79 106.56
N SER A 153 8.90 -18.73 106.79
CA SER A 153 9.24 -17.71 105.79
C SER A 153 10.27 -18.19 104.75
N VAL A 154 11.21 -19.06 105.16
CA VAL A 154 12.31 -19.54 104.30
C VAL A 154 11.81 -20.48 103.21
N ASP A 155 10.92 -21.41 103.54
CA ASP A 155 10.37 -22.39 102.58
C ASP A 155 9.62 -21.71 101.42
N ARG A 156 8.88 -20.64 101.72
CA ARG A 156 8.12 -19.88 100.73
C ARG A 156 9.04 -19.12 99.76
N MET A 157 10.17 -18.60 100.24
CA MET A 157 11.19 -17.98 99.38
C MET A 157 11.81 -19.00 98.41
N LEU A 158 12.09 -20.21 98.90
CA LEU A 158 12.69 -21.27 98.08
C LEU A 158 11.80 -21.68 96.90
N GLN A 159 10.49 -21.76 97.11
CA GLN A 159 9.55 -22.14 96.05
C GLN A 159 9.48 -21.06 94.94
N THR A 160 9.43 -19.79 95.34
CA THR A 160 9.37 -18.66 94.39
C THR A 160 10.61 -18.60 93.49
N ALA A 161 11.78 -18.95 94.03
CA ALA A 161 13.01 -18.98 93.24
C ALA A 161 13.00 -20.06 92.15
N LYS A 162 12.44 -21.24 92.44
CA LYS A 162 12.36 -22.36 91.48
C LYS A 162 11.51 -22.02 90.26
N ASP A 163 10.33 -21.42 90.48
CA ASP A 163 9.39 -21.10 89.39
C ASP A 163 9.97 -20.05 88.42
N ARG A 164 10.78 -19.12 88.93
CA ARG A 164 11.46 -18.10 88.09
C ARG A 164 12.54 -18.68 87.19
N ILE A 165 13.24 -19.74 87.62
CA ILE A 165 14.31 -20.36 86.84
C ILE A 165 13.75 -21.08 85.60
N GLU A 166 12.61 -21.76 85.74
CA GLU A 166 12.00 -22.52 84.64
C GLU A 166 11.51 -21.61 83.50
N ALA A 167 10.93 -20.46 83.83
CA ALA A 167 10.43 -19.49 82.85
C ALA A 167 11.54 -18.93 81.93
N VAL A 168 12.76 -18.74 82.46
CA VAL A 168 13.89 -18.21 81.69
C VAL A 168 14.39 -19.21 80.65
N LYS A 169 14.31 -20.51 80.93
CA LYS A 169 14.80 -21.57 80.04
C LYS A 169 14.01 -21.64 78.72
N ILE A 170 12.67 -21.58 78.81
CA ILE A 170 11.77 -21.67 77.65
C ILE A 170 11.98 -20.51 76.66
N ALA A 171 12.20 -19.29 77.16
CA ALA A 171 12.42 -18.13 76.30
C ALA A 171 13.71 -18.22 75.47
N GLY A 172 14.77 -18.83 76.02
CA GLY A 172 16.05 -19.00 75.33
C GLY A 172 15.99 -19.97 74.13
N GLU A 173 15.22 -21.06 74.24
CA GLU A 173 15.13 -22.08 73.19
C GLU A 173 14.42 -21.54 71.92
N ASN A 174 13.36 -20.75 72.08
CA ASN A 174 12.60 -20.19 70.95
C ASN A 174 13.40 -19.17 70.12
N ALA A 175 14.23 -18.34 70.77
CA ALA A 175 15.05 -17.34 70.07
C ALA A 175 16.10 -17.99 69.14
N SER A 176 16.69 -19.12 69.57
CA SER A 176 17.72 -19.83 68.79
C SER A 176 17.17 -20.42 67.49
N ALA A 177 15.94 -20.95 67.51
CA ALA A 177 15.31 -21.55 66.34
C ALA A 177 15.06 -20.54 65.19
N ILE A 178 14.60 -19.33 65.52
CA ILE A 178 14.32 -18.26 64.55
C ILE A 178 15.60 -17.80 63.85
N VAL A 179 16.67 -17.58 64.62
CA VAL A 179 17.96 -17.14 64.08
C VAL A 179 18.54 -18.17 63.11
N LYS A 180 18.41 -19.46 63.43
CA LYS A 180 18.87 -20.55 62.55
C LYS A 180 18.10 -20.59 61.23
N GLY A 181 16.79 -20.37 61.26
CA GLY A 181 15.96 -20.30 60.06
C GLY A 181 16.41 -19.23 59.06
N TYR A 182 16.72 -18.02 59.53
CA TYR A 182 17.24 -16.96 58.65
C TYR A 182 18.64 -17.28 58.10
N GLN A 183 19.51 -17.92 58.89
CA GLN A 183 20.84 -18.32 58.43
C GLN A 183 20.78 -19.36 57.30
N ASP A 184 19.85 -20.29 57.37
CA ASP A 184 19.71 -21.34 56.36
C ASP A 184 19.20 -20.78 55.02
N SER A 185 18.23 -19.85 55.03
CA SER A 185 17.74 -19.19 53.80
C SER A 185 18.78 -18.28 53.12
N ILE A 186 19.71 -17.71 53.88
CA ILE A 186 20.83 -16.94 53.31
C ILE A 186 21.84 -17.89 52.64
N LYS A 187 22.07 -19.07 53.21
CA LYS A 187 23.04 -20.06 52.69
C LYS A 187 22.52 -20.86 51.50
N SER A 188 21.20 -21.03 51.36
CA SER A 188 20.59 -21.78 50.26
C SER A 188 20.60 -21.05 48.91
N GLY A 189 20.97 -19.77 48.85
CA GLY A 189 20.98 -19.00 47.61
C GLY A 189 19.60 -18.52 47.15
N ASP A 190 18.61 -18.53 48.04
CA ASP A 190 17.24 -18.03 47.77
C ASP A 190 17.18 -16.50 47.59
N PHE A 191 18.29 -15.80 47.83
CA PHE A 191 18.42 -14.35 47.67
C PHE A 191 19.55 -13.98 46.71
N PRO A 192 19.42 -12.86 45.96
CA PRO A 192 20.50 -12.36 45.13
C PRO A 192 21.74 -12.04 45.96
N ALA A 193 22.88 -12.61 45.58
CA ALA A 193 24.15 -12.34 46.24
C ALA A 193 24.72 -11.00 45.74
N LYS A 194 25.17 -10.17 46.69
CA LYS A 194 25.78 -8.87 46.39
C LYS A 194 27.17 -9.11 45.80
N ALA A 195 27.37 -8.64 44.56
CA ALA A 195 28.64 -8.71 43.81
C ALA A 195 29.05 -10.11 43.29
N ASP A 196 28.10 -11.06 43.22
CA ASP A 196 28.29 -12.35 42.57
C ASP A 196 27.40 -12.51 41.32
N ASP A 197 27.73 -13.49 40.49
CA ASP A 197 26.91 -13.88 39.34
C ASP A 197 25.61 -14.55 39.81
N ASN A 198 24.48 -13.94 39.44
CA ASN A 198 23.16 -14.45 39.78
C ASN A 198 22.57 -15.18 38.56
N THR A 199 22.31 -16.48 38.69
CA THR A 199 21.67 -17.28 37.63
C THR A 199 20.19 -17.51 37.95
N TRP A 200 19.30 -16.85 37.21
CA TRP A 200 17.86 -17.11 37.30
C TRP A 200 17.39 -17.93 36.10
N THR A 201 16.78 -19.09 36.35
CA THR A 201 16.36 -20.05 35.32
C THR A 201 14.89 -19.94 34.91
N GLY A 202 14.12 -19.08 35.58
CA GLY A 202 12.70 -18.82 35.30
C GLY A 202 12.43 -17.48 34.60
N HIS A 203 11.15 -17.19 34.37
CA HIS A 203 10.70 -15.86 33.92
C HIS A 203 10.65 -14.90 35.12
N ASN A 204 11.52 -13.90 35.12
CA ASN A 204 11.58 -12.89 36.19
C ASN A 204 10.97 -11.58 35.70
N SER A 205 10.24 -10.89 36.57
CA SER A 205 9.68 -9.57 36.30
C SER A 205 10.34 -8.56 37.24
N PHE A 206 10.99 -7.55 36.66
CA PHE A 206 11.59 -6.44 37.40
C PHE A 206 10.81 -5.17 37.07
N LYS A 207 10.41 -4.42 38.10
CA LYS A 207 9.71 -3.14 37.92
C LYS A 207 10.61 -2.09 37.25
N ALA A 208 11.88 -2.08 37.62
CA ALA A 208 12.93 -1.27 37.03
C ALA A 208 14.24 -2.05 37.13
N ILE A 209 15.05 -1.98 36.08
CA ILE A 209 16.38 -2.59 36.02
C ILE A 209 17.35 -1.57 35.43
N THR A 210 18.51 -1.42 36.06
CA THR A 210 19.64 -0.67 35.51
C THR A 210 20.70 -1.68 35.14
N VAL A 211 21.08 -1.72 33.87
CA VAL A 211 22.13 -2.61 33.38
C VAL A 211 23.30 -1.75 32.91
N GLU A 212 24.46 -1.89 33.55
CA GLU A 212 25.66 -1.12 33.21
C GLU A 212 26.29 -1.58 31.90
N SER A 213 26.27 -2.88 31.63
CA SER A 213 26.70 -3.46 30.37
C SER A 213 25.91 -4.73 30.05
N LEU A 214 25.58 -4.89 28.77
CA LEU A 214 24.99 -6.12 28.23
C LEU A 214 26.04 -6.77 27.34
N ASP A 215 26.78 -7.76 27.85
CA ASP A 215 27.53 -8.67 26.99
C ASP A 215 26.54 -9.68 26.39
N ASN A 216 25.87 -9.25 25.33
CA ASN A 216 24.90 -10.08 24.65
C ASN A 216 25.30 -10.24 23.18
N LYS A 217 25.88 -11.40 22.86
CA LYS A 217 26.09 -11.86 21.47
C LYS A 217 24.83 -11.66 20.59
N GLN A 218 23.63 -11.70 21.17
CA GLN A 218 22.38 -11.44 20.45
C GLN A 218 22.24 -9.97 20.03
N LEU A 219 22.66 -8.99 20.84
CA LEU A 219 22.61 -7.57 20.47
C LEU A 219 23.58 -7.25 19.32
N SER A 220 24.78 -7.82 19.36
CA SER A 220 25.74 -7.74 18.24
C SER A 220 25.20 -8.40 16.97
N ALA A 221 24.52 -9.55 17.10
CA ALA A 221 23.87 -10.22 15.97
C ALA A 221 22.76 -9.36 15.34
N VAL A 222 21.94 -8.69 16.16
CA VAL A 222 20.92 -7.74 15.69
C VAL A 222 21.56 -6.58 14.95
N SER A 223 22.61 -5.96 15.51
CA SER A 223 23.32 -4.85 14.87
C SER A 223 23.92 -5.24 13.50
N ASN A 224 24.54 -6.42 13.43
CA ASN A 224 25.07 -6.94 12.17
C ASN A 224 23.96 -7.19 11.14
N ASN A 225 22.85 -7.81 11.55
CA ASN A 225 21.71 -8.05 10.67
C ASN A 225 21.12 -6.73 10.12
N VAL A 226 21.01 -5.69 10.96
CA VAL A 226 20.56 -4.36 10.53
C VAL A 226 21.53 -3.76 9.51
N THR A 227 22.84 -3.87 9.76
CA THR A 227 23.86 -3.37 8.83
C THR A 227 23.82 -4.09 7.49
N THR A 228 23.69 -5.43 7.50
CA THR A 228 23.53 -6.22 6.28
C THR A 228 22.25 -5.85 5.55
N ALA A 229 21.12 -5.74 6.25
CA ALA A 229 19.85 -5.34 5.65
C ALA A 229 19.95 -3.95 4.99
N GLN A 230 20.61 -2.99 5.64
CA GLN A 230 20.83 -1.65 5.09
C GLN A 230 21.70 -1.71 3.82
N ALA A 231 22.77 -2.49 3.82
CA ALA A 231 23.63 -2.66 2.65
C ALA A 231 22.87 -3.30 1.48
N THR A 232 22.07 -4.34 1.74
CA THR A 232 21.22 -4.97 0.73
C THR A 232 20.18 -4.01 0.17
N ALA A 233 19.52 -3.21 1.03
CA ALA A 233 18.54 -2.21 0.61
C ALA A 233 19.17 -1.11 -0.27
N ASN A 234 20.38 -0.65 0.08
CA ASN A 234 21.11 0.34 -0.71
C ASN A 234 21.47 -0.22 -2.09
N SER A 235 22.01 -1.44 -2.18
CA SER A 235 22.34 -2.09 -3.46
C SER A 235 21.11 -2.29 -4.35
N ALA A 236 19.98 -2.72 -3.77
CA ALA A 236 18.73 -2.86 -4.51
C ALA A 236 18.22 -1.51 -5.03
N SER A 237 18.35 -0.44 -4.22
CA SER A 237 17.96 0.91 -4.61
C SER A 237 18.82 1.45 -5.76
N LEU A 238 20.15 1.25 -5.70
CA LEU A 238 21.06 1.62 -6.80
C LEU A 238 20.73 0.86 -8.09
N GLN A 239 20.44 -0.44 -7.99
CA GLN A 239 20.04 -1.24 -9.14
C GLN A 239 18.71 -0.75 -9.76
N ALA A 240 17.74 -0.40 -8.92
CA ALA A 240 16.46 0.15 -9.37
C ALA A 240 16.65 1.47 -10.13
N VAL A 241 17.51 2.36 -9.62
CA VAL A 241 17.86 3.61 -10.30
C VAL A 241 18.56 3.33 -11.63
N SER A 242 19.55 2.43 -11.66
CA SER A 242 20.25 2.04 -12.90
C SER A 242 19.29 1.48 -13.97
N ASN A 243 18.34 0.64 -13.55
CA ASN A 243 17.30 0.11 -14.43
C ASN A 243 16.39 1.23 -14.95
N SER A 244 16.01 2.18 -14.10
CA SER A 244 15.15 3.32 -14.50
C SER A 244 15.81 4.20 -15.57
N VAL A 245 17.13 4.44 -15.47
CA VAL A 245 17.89 5.19 -16.47
C VAL A 245 17.94 4.42 -17.80
N SER A 246 18.22 3.11 -17.75
CA SER A 246 18.21 2.25 -18.95
C SER A 246 16.84 2.26 -19.64
N ILE A 247 15.75 2.20 -18.87
CA ILE A 247 14.38 2.27 -19.41
C ILE A 247 14.12 3.63 -20.06
N SER A 248 14.54 4.73 -19.45
CA SER A 248 14.41 6.08 -20.03
C SER A 248 15.15 6.19 -21.37
N ASN A 249 16.40 5.70 -21.42
CA ASN A 249 17.19 5.72 -22.67
C ASN A 249 16.54 4.89 -23.78
N HIS A 250 15.96 3.74 -23.43
CA HIS A 250 15.19 2.94 -24.39
C HIS A 250 13.92 3.67 -24.86
N ALA A 251 13.22 4.38 -23.97
CA ALA A 251 12.04 5.17 -24.33
C ALA A 251 12.38 6.28 -25.34
N ASP A 252 13.48 7.00 -25.13
CA ASP A 252 13.96 8.03 -26.06
C ASP A 252 14.32 7.44 -27.43
N SER A 253 14.99 6.27 -27.44
CA SER A 253 15.32 5.55 -28.67
C SER A 253 14.09 5.07 -29.43
N ILE A 254 13.06 4.60 -28.71
CA ILE A 254 11.77 4.20 -29.31
C ILE A 254 11.06 5.41 -29.93
N ALA A 255 11.05 6.56 -29.25
CA ALA A 255 10.45 7.78 -29.77
C ALA A 255 11.16 8.27 -31.06
N ALA A 256 12.50 8.23 -31.07
CA ALA A 256 13.29 8.55 -32.26
C ALA A 256 12.99 7.60 -33.43
N ASN A 257 12.93 6.29 -33.17
CA ASN A 257 12.58 5.29 -34.17
C ASN A 257 11.15 5.47 -34.71
N SER A 258 10.19 5.81 -33.84
CA SER A 258 8.80 6.09 -34.25
C SER A 258 8.72 7.29 -35.20
N THR A 259 9.51 8.33 -34.94
CA THR A 259 9.61 9.50 -35.82
C THR A 259 10.22 9.12 -37.17
N ALA A 260 11.30 8.33 -37.18
CA ALA A 260 11.94 7.86 -38.41
C ALA A 260 11.01 6.99 -39.26
N ILE A 261 10.24 6.10 -38.64
CA ILE A 261 9.24 5.26 -39.33
C ILE A 261 8.14 6.13 -39.96
N SER A 262 7.66 7.16 -39.25
CA SER A 262 6.64 8.07 -39.79
C SER A 262 7.14 8.80 -41.04
N SER A 263 8.38 9.30 -41.02
CA SER A 263 9.01 9.91 -42.19
C SER A 263 9.17 8.95 -43.37
N VAL A 264 9.44 7.67 -43.12
CA VAL A 264 9.49 6.64 -44.18
C VAL A 264 8.10 6.40 -44.76
N ASN A 265 7.07 6.36 -43.92
CA ASN A 265 5.69 6.19 -44.35
C ASN A 265 5.24 7.35 -45.26
N ASP A 266 5.58 8.59 -44.90
CA ASP A 266 5.28 9.76 -45.74
C ASP A 266 5.98 9.67 -47.11
N ARG A 267 7.24 9.20 -47.14
CA ARG A 267 7.97 8.97 -48.39
C ARG A 267 7.31 7.90 -49.25
N PHE A 268 6.82 6.81 -48.65
CA PHE A 268 6.08 5.80 -49.41
C PHE A 268 4.77 6.33 -50.01
N GLY A 269 4.05 7.21 -49.30
CA GLY A 269 2.86 7.87 -49.87
C GLY A 269 3.20 8.74 -51.09
N ILE A 270 4.34 9.44 -51.06
CA ILE A 270 4.84 10.20 -52.21
C ILE A 270 5.22 9.26 -53.36
N ASP A 271 5.95 8.18 -53.07
CA ASP A 271 6.37 7.21 -54.09
C ASP A 271 5.16 6.52 -54.75
N GLU A 272 4.10 6.22 -53.99
CA GLU A 272 2.84 5.69 -54.52
C GLU A 272 2.16 6.69 -55.47
N THR A 273 2.12 7.96 -55.11
CA THR A 273 1.57 9.04 -55.96
C THR A 273 2.38 9.20 -57.25
N ASN A 274 3.72 9.15 -57.15
CA ASN A 274 4.62 9.21 -58.31
C ASN A 274 4.41 7.99 -59.22
N ALA A 275 4.31 6.79 -58.66
CA ALA A 275 4.04 5.57 -59.41
C ALA A 275 2.71 5.62 -60.16
N SER A 276 1.65 6.14 -59.52
CA SER A 276 0.35 6.38 -60.16
C SER A 276 0.45 7.35 -61.33
N THR A 277 1.16 8.47 -61.14
CA THR A 277 1.39 9.49 -62.19
C THR A 277 2.11 8.89 -63.40
N VAL A 278 3.17 8.12 -63.15
CA VAL A 278 3.92 7.42 -64.22
C VAL A 278 3.02 6.41 -64.93
N SER A 279 2.21 5.65 -64.19
CA SER A 279 1.28 4.68 -64.77
C SER A 279 0.27 5.34 -65.72
N THR A 280 -0.32 6.48 -65.33
CA THR A 280 -1.20 7.27 -66.20
C THR A 280 -0.47 7.78 -67.44
N ALA A 281 0.73 8.32 -67.29
CA ALA A 281 1.52 8.81 -68.42
C ALA A 281 1.85 7.70 -69.43
N VAL A 282 2.20 6.51 -68.94
CA VAL A 282 2.43 5.33 -69.79
C VAL A 282 1.15 4.94 -70.53
N SER A 283 0.00 4.90 -69.87
CA SER A 283 -1.29 4.60 -70.51
C SER A 283 -1.59 5.56 -71.66
N ASN A 284 -1.43 6.87 -71.43
CA ASN A 284 -1.67 7.90 -72.46
C ASN A 284 -0.71 7.76 -73.64
N HIS A 285 0.56 7.43 -73.39
CA HIS A 285 1.52 7.16 -74.46
C HIS A 285 1.17 5.90 -75.24
N THR A 286 0.70 4.83 -74.57
CA THR A 286 0.22 3.62 -75.26
C THR A 286 -0.93 3.94 -76.22
N GLU A 287 -1.92 4.73 -75.79
CA GLU A 287 -3.04 5.16 -76.64
C GLU A 287 -2.58 6.00 -77.85
N SER A 288 -1.63 6.92 -77.60
CA SER A 288 -1.04 7.75 -78.66
C SER A 288 -0.29 6.91 -79.69
N ILE A 289 0.46 5.90 -79.24
CA ILE A 289 1.18 4.97 -80.12
C ILE A 289 0.18 4.11 -80.92
N SER A 290 -0.89 3.61 -80.31
CA SER A 290 -1.93 2.86 -81.02
C SER A 290 -2.60 3.71 -82.11
N SER A 291 -2.89 4.97 -81.83
CA SER A 291 -3.46 5.91 -82.80
C SER A 291 -2.50 6.18 -83.97
N LEU A 292 -1.21 6.35 -83.67
CA LEU A 292 -0.18 6.51 -84.71
C LEU A 292 -0.03 5.24 -85.56
N SER A 293 -0.07 4.06 -84.93
CA SER A 293 0.00 2.77 -85.65
C SER A 293 -1.15 2.64 -86.64
N ALA A 294 -2.39 2.93 -86.22
CA ALA A 294 -3.55 2.88 -87.10
C ALA A 294 -3.41 3.83 -88.31
N ALA A 295 -2.97 5.07 -88.07
CA ALA A 295 -2.75 6.03 -89.15
C ALA A 295 -1.65 5.58 -90.13
N VAL A 296 -0.62 4.87 -89.64
CA VAL A 296 0.42 4.28 -90.50
C VAL A 296 -0.10 3.08 -91.29
N ASP A 297 -0.95 2.26 -90.67
CA ASP A 297 -1.56 1.08 -91.31
C ASP A 297 -2.57 1.46 -92.41
N ASP A 298 -3.27 2.59 -92.29
CA ASP A 298 -4.23 3.09 -93.29
C ASP A 298 -3.54 3.78 -94.49
N MET A 299 -2.32 4.28 -94.30
CA MET A 299 -1.57 5.05 -95.31
C MET A 299 -1.37 4.33 -96.67
N PRO A 300 -1.08 3.01 -96.73
CA PRO A 300 -0.98 2.28 -97.98
C PRO A 300 -2.29 2.21 -98.77
N GLU A 301 -3.43 2.11 -98.08
CA GLU A 301 -4.76 2.08 -98.71
C GLU A 301 -5.07 3.45 -99.33
N ASP A 302 -4.93 4.52 -98.55
CA ASP A 302 -5.10 5.91 -99.03
C ASP A 302 -4.22 6.24 -100.24
N LEU A 303 -2.97 5.77 -100.22
CA LEU A 303 -2.03 5.96 -101.33
C LEU A 303 -2.44 5.13 -102.56
N THR A 304 -2.91 3.90 -102.34
CA THR A 304 -3.41 3.01 -103.40
C THR A 304 -4.63 3.62 -104.09
N ASP A 305 -5.58 4.13 -103.31
CA ASP A 305 -6.78 4.79 -103.82
C ASP A 305 -6.46 6.06 -104.61
N SER A 306 -5.56 6.89 -104.06
CA SER A 306 -5.07 8.09 -104.77
C SER A 306 -4.39 7.74 -106.10
N LEU A 307 -3.55 6.69 -106.12
CA LEU A 307 -2.88 6.24 -107.33
C LEU A 307 -3.86 5.68 -108.36
N ASN A 308 -4.87 4.93 -107.91
CA ASN A 308 -5.94 4.43 -108.77
C ASN A 308 -6.76 5.57 -109.38
N ALA A 309 -7.10 6.60 -108.59
CA ALA A 309 -7.80 7.79 -109.09
C ALA A 309 -7.00 8.53 -110.17
N VAL A 310 -5.69 8.69 -109.98
CA VAL A 310 -4.78 9.26 -110.98
C VAL A 310 -4.72 8.38 -112.23
N SER A 311 -4.56 7.06 -112.07
CA SER A 311 -4.53 6.09 -113.17
C SER A 311 -5.80 6.15 -114.04
N ASN A 312 -6.97 6.24 -113.39
CA ASN A 312 -8.26 6.38 -114.07
C ASN A 312 -8.38 7.71 -114.83
N SER A 313 -7.88 8.80 -114.23
CA SER A 313 -7.86 10.12 -114.86
C SER A 313 -6.96 10.14 -116.11
N VAL A 314 -5.78 9.51 -116.03
CA VAL A 314 -4.86 9.35 -117.18
C VAL A 314 -5.52 8.53 -118.30
N THR A 315 -6.19 7.43 -117.95
CA THR A 315 -6.93 6.59 -118.91
C THR A 315 -8.01 7.40 -119.63
N THR A 316 -8.77 8.21 -118.88
CA THR A 316 -9.82 9.08 -119.43
C THR A 316 -9.25 10.14 -120.37
N LEU A 317 -8.12 10.75 -119.99
CA LEU A 317 -7.41 11.71 -120.82
C LEU A 317 -6.91 11.06 -122.12
N SER A 318 -6.35 9.85 -122.03
CA SER A 318 -5.88 9.08 -123.19
C SER A 318 -6.99 8.84 -124.21
N HIS A 319 -8.17 8.40 -123.76
CA HIS A 319 -9.34 8.25 -124.65
C HIS A 319 -9.77 9.57 -125.28
N SER A 320 -9.79 10.65 -124.51
CA SER A 320 -10.16 11.98 -125.00
C SER A 320 -9.22 12.46 -126.12
N VAL A 321 -7.90 12.25 -125.94
CA VAL A 321 -6.89 12.57 -126.96
C VAL A 321 -7.07 11.71 -128.21
N SER A 322 -7.35 10.41 -128.06
CA SER A 322 -7.62 9.52 -129.20
C SER A 322 -8.84 9.99 -130.02
N ASN A 323 -9.93 10.35 -129.34
CA ASN A 323 -11.14 10.88 -129.99
C ASN A 323 -10.89 12.22 -130.70
N PHE A 324 -10.11 13.11 -130.08
CA PHE A 324 -9.70 14.37 -130.70
C PHE A 324 -8.87 14.10 -131.97
N ASN A 325 -7.89 13.20 -131.89
CA ASN A 325 -7.06 12.82 -133.04
C ASN A 325 -7.91 12.29 -134.21
N ASN A 326 -8.86 11.40 -133.92
CA ASN A 326 -9.79 10.88 -134.94
C ASN A 326 -10.62 12.00 -135.59
N SER A 327 -11.10 12.96 -134.80
CA SER A 327 -11.87 14.11 -135.30
C SER A 327 -11.04 15.02 -136.20
N VAL A 328 -9.76 15.24 -135.85
CA VAL A 328 -8.81 15.98 -136.70
C VAL A 328 -8.57 15.24 -138.02
N THR A 329 -8.36 13.92 -137.98
CA THR A 329 -8.20 13.11 -139.20
C THR A 329 -9.41 13.23 -140.14
N VAL A 330 -10.62 13.11 -139.60
CA VAL A 330 -11.87 13.27 -140.39
C VAL A 330 -11.96 14.67 -140.99
N SER A 331 -11.66 15.71 -140.22
CA SER A 331 -11.68 17.09 -140.72
C SER A 331 -10.67 17.30 -141.85
N LEU A 332 -9.47 16.73 -141.73
CA LEU A 332 -8.42 16.81 -142.75
C LEU A 332 -8.86 16.10 -144.04
N ALA A 333 -9.49 14.94 -143.94
CA ALA A 333 -10.04 14.21 -145.08
C ALA A 333 -11.13 15.03 -145.80
N ASN A 334 -12.06 15.63 -145.06
CA ASN A 334 -13.10 16.50 -145.62
C ASN A 334 -12.50 17.73 -146.32
N MET A 335 -11.45 18.32 -145.75
CA MET A 335 -10.76 19.45 -146.36
C MET A 335 -10.05 19.06 -147.66
N SER A 336 -9.45 17.86 -147.73
CA SER A 336 -8.87 17.32 -148.97
C SER A 336 -9.91 17.22 -150.09
N ILE A 337 -11.10 16.68 -149.77
CA ILE A 337 -12.22 16.60 -150.73
C ILE A 337 -12.67 17.99 -151.16
N ALA A 338 -12.77 18.95 -150.24
CA ALA A 338 -13.15 20.32 -150.57
C ALA A 338 -12.14 20.99 -151.53
N VAL A 339 -10.84 20.73 -151.35
CA VAL A 339 -9.78 21.19 -152.27
C VAL A 339 -9.91 20.55 -153.65
N GLU A 340 -10.20 19.25 -153.71
CA GLU A 340 -10.42 18.53 -154.98
C GLU A 340 -11.63 19.11 -155.73
N ASN A 341 -12.77 19.30 -155.04
CA ASN A 341 -13.95 19.95 -155.62
C ASN A 341 -13.66 21.38 -156.13
N ALA A 342 -12.85 22.17 -155.41
CA ALA A 342 -12.46 23.51 -155.85
C ALA A 342 -11.57 23.47 -157.11
N SER A 343 -10.72 22.46 -157.24
CA SER A 343 -9.92 22.20 -158.45
C SER A 343 -10.83 21.88 -159.64
N ASP A 344 -11.81 20.97 -159.47
CA ASP A 344 -12.77 20.61 -160.51
C ASP A 344 -13.62 21.81 -160.96
N MET A 345 -14.05 22.65 -160.01
CA MET A 345 -14.73 23.91 -160.32
C MET A 345 -13.86 24.85 -161.13
N THR A 346 -12.57 24.97 -160.79
CA THR A 346 -11.61 25.80 -161.54
C THR A 346 -11.48 25.31 -162.98
N GLN A 347 -11.42 24.00 -163.20
CA GLN A 347 -11.40 23.42 -164.54
C GLN A 347 -12.70 23.70 -165.31
N SER A 348 -13.85 23.51 -164.67
CA SER A 348 -15.16 23.83 -165.27
C SER A 348 -15.27 25.30 -165.70
N VAL A 349 -14.75 26.23 -164.89
CA VAL A 349 -14.70 27.67 -165.25
C VAL A 349 -13.80 27.91 -166.47
N ASN A 350 -12.65 27.23 -166.56
CA ASN A 350 -11.78 27.32 -167.73
C ASN A 350 -12.47 26.80 -169.01
N ASP A 351 -13.22 25.71 -168.91
CA ASP A 351 -13.96 25.14 -170.04
C ASP A 351 -15.09 26.08 -170.51
N ILE A 352 -15.81 26.70 -169.57
CA ILE A 352 -16.79 27.75 -169.86
C ILE A 352 -16.12 28.93 -170.56
N ASN A 353 -14.98 29.40 -170.05
CA ASN A 353 -14.25 30.53 -170.64
C ASN A 353 -13.82 30.23 -172.09
N GLN A 354 -13.32 29.02 -172.37
CA GLN A 354 -13.01 28.59 -173.74
C GLN A 354 -14.25 28.58 -174.65
N SER A 355 -15.40 28.11 -174.14
CA SER A 355 -16.66 28.12 -174.89
C SER A 355 -17.12 29.55 -175.21
N VAL A 356 -16.97 30.50 -174.28
CA VAL A 356 -17.27 31.93 -174.51
C VAL A 356 -16.35 32.53 -175.58
N VAL A 357 -15.06 32.22 -175.55
CA VAL A 357 -14.12 32.64 -176.60
C VAL A 357 -14.55 32.10 -177.97
N ALA A 358 -14.95 30.83 -178.05
CA ALA A 358 -15.46 30.24 -179.28
C ALA A 358 -16.76 30.92 -179.76
N MET A 359 -17.71 31.19 -178.87
CA MET A 359 -18.94 31.93 -179.20
C MET A 359 -18.64 33.35 -179.71
N ASN A 360 -17.73 34.08 -179.08
CA ASN A 360 -17.32 35.41 -179.55
C ASN A 360 -16.71 35.35 -180.96
N LYS A 361 -15.95 34.30 -181.26
CA LYS A 361 -15.43 34.08 -182.61
C LYS A 361 -16.55 33.83 -183.62
N GLN A 362 -17.51 32.96 -183.28
CA GLN A 362 -18.69 32.73 -184.12
C GLN A 362 -19.49 34.02 -184.36
N LEU A 363 -19.66 34.86 -183.34
CA LEU A 363 -20.37 36.13 -183.45
C LEU A 363 -19.62 37.13 -184.36
N SER A 364 -18.29 37.17 -184.26
CA SER A 364 -17.43 37.93 -185.17
C SER A 364 -17.62 37.45 -186.62
N ASP A 365 -17.61 36.14 -186.86
CA ASP A 365 -17.78 35.58 -188.21
C ASP A 365 -19.18 35.90 -188.77
N VAL A 366 -20.22 35.90 -187.92
CA VAL A 366 -21.57 36.36 -188.29
C VAL A 366 -21.58 37.85 -188.62
N SER A 367 -20.89 38.68 -187.84
CA SER A 367 -20.75 40.12 -188.11
C SER A 367 -20.08 40.36 -189.47
N ASP A 368 -18.96 39.67 -189.75
CA ASP A 368 -18.25 39.77 -191.03
C ASP A 368 -19.13 39.32 -192.20
N THR A 369 -19.94 38.27 -191.99
CA THR A 369 -20.91 37.78 -192.97
C THR A 369 -22.02 38.82 -193.22
N ALA A 370 -22.51 39.47 -192.17
CA ALA A 370 -23.52 40.52 -192.25
C ALA A 370 -22.99 41.77 -192.98
N ASP A 371 -21.75 42.18 -192.69
CA ASP A 371 -21.07 43.28 -193.40
C ASP A 371 -20.91 42.96 -194.89
N THR A 372 -20.51 41.73 -195.22
CA THR A 372 -20.42 41.25 -196.60
C THR A 372 -21.77 41.31 -197.31
N ALA A 373 -22.84 40.84 -196.66
CA ALA A 373 -24.20 40.92 -197.19
C ALA A 373 -24.66 42.37 -197.38
N SER A 374 -24.37 43.26 -196.43
CA SER A 374 -24.68 44.69 -196.49
C SER A 374 -23.98 45.36 -197.69
N ASN A 375 -22.71 45.03 -197.95
CA ASN A 375 -21.96 45.48 -199.13
C ASN A 375 -22.55 44.98 -200.45
N HIS A 376 -22.98 43.71 -200.52
CA HIS A 376 -23.70 43.19 -201.68
C HIS A 376 -25.03 43.92 -201.93
N ILE A 377 -25.79 44.22 -200.87
CA ILE A 377 -27.05 44.99 -200.97
C ILE A 377 -26.78 46.40 -201.51
N ASN A 378 -25.77 47.10 -200.99
CA ASN A 378 -25.38 48.43 -201.48
C ASN A 378 -24.94 48.41 -202.95
N SER A 379 -24.21 47.36 -203.35
CA SER A 379 -23.81 47.14 -204.75
C SER A 379 -25.03 46.89 -205.64
N LEU A 380 -26.00 46.10 -205.18
CA LEU A 380 -27.26 45.86 -205.88
C LEU A 380 -28.06 47.15 -206.03
N PHE A 381 -28.16 47.96 -204.96
CA PHE A 381 -28.84 49.25 -204.97
C PHE A 381 -28.21 50.23 -205.98
N SER A 382 -26.88 50.25 -206.05
CA SER A 382 -26.12 51.03 -207.02
C SER A 382 -26.39 50.55 -208.46
N ALA A 383 -26.40 49.23 -208.69
CA ALA A 383 -26.71 48.64 -209.99
C ALA A 383 -28.14 48.95 -210.45
N VAL A 384 -29.13 48.86 -209.55
CA VAL A 384 -30.53 49.22 -209.82
C VAL A 384 -30.65 50.71 -210.15
N THR A 385 -29.96 51.59 -209.41
CA THR A 385 -29.94 53.03 -209.68
C THR A 385 -29.37 53.34 -211.07
N ALA A 386 -28.29 52.68 -211.47
CA ALA A 386 -27.71 52.81 -212.81
C ALA A 386 -28.66 52.34 -213.91
N LEU A 387 -29.38 51.24 -213.69
CA LEU A 387 -30.41 50.75 -214.61
C LEU A 387 -31.54 51.78 -214.78
N VAL A 388 -32.05 52.34 -213.69
CA VAL A 388 -33.09 53.38 -213.70
C VAL A 388 -32.66 54.60 -214.52
N ASN A 389 -31.43 55.08 -214.31
CA ASN A 389 -30.89 56.22 -215.07
C ASN A 389 -30.76 55.93 -216.58
N THR A 390 -30.37 54.70 -216.94
CA THR A 390 -30.24 54.28 -218.35
C THR A 390 -31.60 54.27 -219.06
N ILE A 391 -32.64 53.79 -218.39
CA ILE A 391 -34.01 53.77 -218.94
C ILE A 391 -34.50 55.20 -219.23
N ASN A 392 -34.26 56.14 -218.32
CA ASN A 392 -34.70 57.53 -218.48
C ASN A 392 -34.09 58.21 -219.72
N GLN A 393 -32.80 58.00 -220.02
CA GLN A 393 -32.16 58.60 -221.21
C GLN A 393 -32.75 58.12 -222.53
N ASN A 394 -33.19 56.86 -222.61
CA ASN A 394 -33.75 56.30 -223.84
C ASN A 394 -35.13 56.86 -224.19
N ILE A 395 -35.85 57.40 -223.21
CA ILE A 395 -37.17 58.00 -223.41
C ILE A 395 -37.05 59.37 -224.12
N ASP A 396 -36.01 60.14 -223.82
CA ASP A 396 -35.89 61.52 -224.32
C ASP A 396 -35.52 61.62 -225.81
N ASN A 397 -34.83 60.63 -226.38
CA ASN A 397 -34.32 60.69 -227.76
C ASN A 397 -35.35 60.47 -228.89
N LYS A 398 -36.61 60.11 -228.60
CA LYS A 398 -37.59 59.67 -229.62
C LYS A 398 -38.53 60.74 -230.20
N LYS A 399 -38.37 62.04 -229.89
CA LYS A 399 -39.43 63.06 -230.09
C LYS A 399 -39.32 64.07 -231.28
N LEU A 400 -38.38 64.01 -232.23
CA LEU A 400 -38.18 65.09 -233.23
C LEU A 400 -38.15 64.66 -234.73
N ASP A 401 -39.29 64.34 -235.33
CA ASP A 401 -39.51 64.40 -236.80
C ASP A 401 -41.00 64.56 -237.17
N GLY A 402 -41.41 65.68 -237.83
CA GLY A 402 -42.73 65.84 -238.50
C GLY A 402 -43.44 67.22 -238.52
N ASN A 403 -43.30 67.95 -239.64
CA ASN A 403 -44.20 68.94 -240.32
C ASN A 403 -44.44 70.41 -239.85
N ASN A 404 -44.09 71.38 -240.73
CA ASN A 404 -45.00 72.43 -241.25
C ASN A 404 -44.54 73.00 -242.63
N ILE A 405 -45.51 73.42 -243.46
CA ILE A 405 -45.41 73.95 -244.84
C ILE A 405 -45.54 75.49 -244.81
N ASN A 406 -44.79 76.24 -245.64
CA ASN A 406 -45.30 77.44 -246.32
C ASN A 406 -44.47 77.87 -247.57
N ALA A 407 -45.18 78.35 -248.60
CA ALA A 407 -44.70 79.03 -249.83
C ALA A 407 -44.56 80.57 -249.59
N PRO A 408 -44.05 81.48 -250.49
CA PRO A 408 -44.28 81.61 -251.96
C PRO A 408 -43.05 82.06 -252.81
N MET A 409 -43.29 82.41 -254.09
CA MET A 409 -42.33 82.90 -255.12
C MET A 409 -41.29 83.95 -254.66
N LEU A 410 -40.01 83.61 -254.70
CA LEU A 410 -38.92 84.10 -255.59
C LEU A 410 -37.69 83.22 -255.36
#